data_AF-A0A538I9L6-F1
#
_entry.id   AF-A0A538I9L6-F1
#
_cell.length_a   1.000
_cell.length_b   1.000
_cell.length_c   1.000
_cell.angle_alpha   90.00
_cell.angle_beta   90.00
_cell.angle_gamma   90.00
#
_symmetry.space_group_name_H-M   'P 1'
#
loop_
_entity.id
_entity.type
_entity.pdbx_description
1 polymer ?
#
loop_
_entity_poly.entity_id
_entity_poly.type
_entity_poly.pdbx_seq_one_letter_code
_entity_poly.pdbx_strand_id
1 'polypeptide(L)'
;MKMRAVFWVGTCALVVLCGRALAYELAPHPQLVGDRLEQAVGGPGLIITAVAALVGAVALAVALVWLATLGVRERHLLAGGPPPEPLRLRRIAFAFLALWPASCLAFASIESYLHWRAGLGFHGIHCLLGPVHRDAIPLLAALSLVASAAAAAARHVSSWLRRTFEALTRGEAARGLPLRLVVGTALELPLLLLVLDRRSRGPPALAVPR
;
A
#
# COMPACT_ATOMS: atom_id res chain seq x y z
N MET A 1 16.92 10.03 -14.26
CA MET A 1 17.19 8.76 -13.54
C MET A 1 17.47 8.96 -12.04
N LYS A 2 18.24 9.98 -11.64
CA LYS A 2 18.64 10.24 -10.23
C LYS A 2 17.47 10.24 -9.21
N MET A 3 16.38 10.98 -9.49
CA MET A 3 15.26 11.09 -8.53
C MET A 3 14.49 9.77 -8.28
N ARG A 4 14.42 8.88 -9.27
CA ARG A 4 13.81 7.54 -9.10
C ARG A 4 14.67 6.64 -8.23
N ALA A 5 15.98 6.72 -8.37
CA ALA A 5 16.90 5.97 -7.52
C ALA A 5 16.81 6.46 -6.07
N VAL A 6 16.83 7.78 -5.84
CA VAL A 6 16.68 8.36 -4.49
C VAL A 6 15.36 7.91 -3.83
N PHE A 7 14.24 7.93 -4.56
CA PHE A 7 12.96 7.44 -4.04
C PHE A 7 13.02 5.99 -3.57
N TRP A 8 13.59 5.08 -4.39
CA TRP A 8 13.67 3.67 -4.04
C TRP A 8 14.71 3.38 -2.95
N VAL A 9 15.81 4.11 -2.92
CA VAL A 9 16.78 4.05 -1.81
C VAL A 9 16.12 4.51 -0.51
N GLY A 10 15.40 5.63 -0.52
CA GLY A 10 14.66 6.11 0.65
C GLY A 10 13.56 5.14 1.09
N THR A 11 12.86 4.52 0.14
CA THR A 11 11.87 3.48 0.44
C THR A 11 12.51 2.25 1.08
N CYS A 12 13.66 1.80 0.55
CA CYS A 12 14.41 0.69 1.12
C CYS A 12 14.89 1.02 2.54
N ALA A 13 15.43 2.22 2.76
CA ALA A 13 15.84 2.68 4.08
C ALA A 13 14.66 2.67 5.07
N LEU A 14 13.49 3.16 4.66
CA LEU A 14 12.28 3.14 5.50
C LEU A 14 11.86 1.71 5.85
N VAL A 15 11.82 0.81 4.86
CA VAL A 15 11.50 -0.61 5.07
C VAL A 15 12.46 -1.25 6.07
N VAL A 16 13.77 -1.00 5.93
CA VAL A 16 14.79 -1.55 6.82
C VAL A 16 14.65 -0.99 8.23
N LEU A 17 14.48 0.32 8.38
CA LEU A 17 14.36 0.95 9.71
C LEU A 17 13.09 0.51 10.44
N CYS A 18 11.95 0.44 9.74
CA CYS A 18 10.71 -0.08 10.32
C CYS A 18 10.81 -1.57 10.64
N GLY A 19 11.36 -2.37 9.72
CA GLY A 19 11.57 -3.81 9.93
C GLY A 19 12.47 -4.08 11.12
N ARG A 20 13.53 -3.28 11.26
CA ARG A 20 14.44 -3.31 12.42
C ARG A 20 13.72 -2.97 13.72
N ALA A 21 13.00 -1.86 13.77
CA ALA A 21 12.23 -1.48 14.95
C ALA A 21 11.27 -2.60 15.37
N LEU A 22 10.48 -3.13 14.44
CA LEU A 22 9.54 -4.23 14.70
C LEU A 22 10.25 -5.51 15.14
N ALA A 23 11.37 -5.87 14.51
CA ALA A 23 12.13 -7.08 14.87
C ALA A 23 12.69 -7.00 16.29
N TYR A 24 13.14 -5.82 16.74
CA TYR A 24 13.62 -5.64 18.11
C TYR A 24 12.49 -5.64 19.15
N GLU A 25 11.32 -5.08 18.83
CA GLU A 25 10.15 -5.13 19.71
C GLU A 25 9.60 -6.57 19.85
N LEU A 26 9.76 -7.40 18.81
CA LEU A 26 9.36 -8.80 18.82
C LEU A 26 10.44 -9.74 19.37
N ALA A 27 11.68 -9.27 19.51
CA ALA A 27 12.76 -10.07 20.06
C ALA A 27 12.51 -10.35 21.55
N PRO A 28 12.64 -11.60 22.01
CA PRO A 28 12.46 -11.91 23.42
C PRO A 28 13.48 -11.11 24.25
N HIS A 29 13.00 -10.36 25.26
CA HIS A 29 13.86 -9.54 26.12
C HIS A 29 14.86 -10.44 26.86
N PRO A 30 16.17 -10.37 26.53
CA PRO A 30 17.15 -11.33 27.04
C PRO A 30 17.45 -11.15 28.54
N GLN A 31 17.02 -10.05 29.16
CA GLN A 31 17.34 -9.72 30.55
C GLN A 31 16.27 -10.11 31.59
N LEU A 32 15.06 -10.48 31.17
CA LEU A 32 13.94 -10.77 32.10
C LEU A 32 13.40 -12.20 32.00
N VAL A 33 13.72 -12.94 30.94
CA VAL A 33 13.04 -14.21 30.60
C VAL A 33 13.99 -15.42 30.65
N GLY A 34 15.30 -15.18 30.73
CA GLY A 34 16.36 -16.14 30.40
C GLY A 34 16.43 -17.44 31.19
N ASP A 35 15.93 -17.54 32.43
CA ASP A 35 16.15 -18.75 33.23
C ASP A 35 14.89 -19.46 33.76
N ARG A 36 13.69 -18.87 33.69
CA ARG A 36 12.48 -19.52 34.24
C ARG A 36 11.18 -19.39 33.43
N LEU A 37 11.12 -18.51 32.42
CA LEU A 37 9.87 -18.24 31.69
C LEU A 37 9.91 -18.61 30.20
N GLU A 38 11.09 -18.91 29.63
CA GLU A 38 11.20 -19.32 28.21
C GLU A 38 10.39 -20.58 27.86
N GLN A 39 10.11 -21.45 28.84
CA GLN A 39 9.23 -22.61 28.64
C GLN A 39 7.75 -22.34 28.93
N ALA A 40 7.41 -21.24 29.62
CA ALA A 40 6.06 -21.00 30.13
C ALA A 40 5.30 -19.89 29.38
N VAL A 41 5.99 -18.91 28.79
CA VAL A 41 5.37 -17.85 27.98
C VAL A 41 6.20 -17.64 26.72
N GLY A 42 6.13 -18.61 25.82
CA GLY A 42 6.68 -18.45 24.47
C GLY A 42 5.96 -17.31 23.75
N GLY A 43 6.70 -16.29 23.34
CA GLY A 43 6.18 -15.25 22.44
C GLY A 43 5.58 -15.86 21.17
N PRO A 44 4.84 -15.09 20.35
CA PRO A 44 4.24 -15.60 19.13
C PRO A 44 5.32 -16.31 18.29
N GLY A 45 5.08 -17.58 17.99
CA GLY A 45 6.04 -18.37 17.22
C GLY A 45 6.24 -17.75 15.84
N LEU A 46 7.45 -17.87 15.29
CA LEU A 46 7.86 -17.32 13.98
C LEU A 46 6.78 -17.50 12.89
N ILE A 47 6.12 -18.66 12.85
CA ILE A 47 5.04 -18.95 11.90
C ILE A 47 3.85 -18.02 12.10
N ILE A 48 3.41 -17.80 13.34
CA ILE A 48 2.29 -16.92 13.66
C ILE A 48 2.64 -15.48 13.27
N THR A 49 3.83 -15.00 13.63
CA THR A 49 4.31 -13.66 13.29
C THR A 49 4.37 -13.48 11.77
N ALA A 50 4.93 -14.46 11.06
CA ALA A 50 5.05 -14.43 9.61
C ALA A 50 3.67 -14.42 8.93
N VAL A 51 2.76 -15.30 9.35
CA VAL A 51 1.40 -15.36 8.79
C VAL A 51 0.65 -14.07 9.07
N ALA A 52 0.66 -13.57 10.30
CA ALA A 52 -0.03 -12.34 10.67
C ALA A 52 0.51 -11.14 9.88
N ALA A 53 1.84 -10.99 9.80
CA ALA A 53 2.48 -9.91 9.06
C ALA A 53 2.18 -9.97 7.56
N LEU A 54 2.27 -11.15 6.94
CA LEU A 54 2.02 -11.32 5.51
C LEU A 54 0.54 -11.15 5.17
N VAL A 55 -0.36 -11.75 5.93
CA VAL A 55 -1.82 -11.60 5.71
C VAL A 55 -2.22 -10.13 5.90
N GLY A 56 -1.76 -9.48 6.97
CA GLY A 56 -1.99 -8.06 7.20
C GLY A 56 -1.45 -7.19 6.07
N ALA A 57 -0.23 -7.47 5.60
CA ALA A 57 0.37 -6.75 4.48
C ALA A 57 -0.37 -6.96 3.16
N VAL A 58 -0.82 -8.18 2.86
CA VAL A 58 -1.65 -8.46 1.68
C VAL A 58 -2.97 -7.70 1.77
N ALA A 59 -3.67 -7.77 2.90
CA ALA A 59 -4.93 -7.06 3.11
C ALA A 59 -4.75 -5.54 2.93
N LEU A 60 -3.70 -4.96 3.52
CA LEU A 60 -3.39 -3.54 3.39
C LEU A 60 -2.99 -3.17 1.95
N ALA A 61 -2.16 -3.97 1.29
CA ALA A 61 -1.77 -3.74 -0.09
C ALA A 61 -2.98 -3.78 -1.05
N VAL A 62 -3.87 -4.75 -0.85
CA VAL A 62 -5.15 -4.85 -1.58
C VAL A 62 -6.00 -3.61 -1.31
N ALA A 63 -6.16 -3.20 -0.06
CA ALA A 63 -6.94 -2.01 0.29
C ALA A 63 -6.38 -0.74 -0.36
N LEU A 64 -5.06 -0.52 -0.34
CA LEU A 64 -4.42 0.63 -0.97
C LEU A 64 -4.64 0.66 -2.50
N VAL A 65 -4.45 -0.49 -3.16
CA VAL A 65 -4.66 -0.62 -4.61
C VAL A 65 -6.13 -0.45 -4.96
N TRP A 66 -7.03 -1.02 -4.15
CA TRP A 66 -8.46 -0.91 -4.34
C TRP A 66 -8.95 0.52 -4.18
N LEU A 67 -8.58 1.23 -3.10
CA LEU A 67 -8.94 2.63 -2.89
C LEU A 67 -8.39 3.54 -4.01
N ALA A 68 -7.15 3.32 -4.46
CA ALA A 68 -6.58 4.09 -5.55
C ALA A 68 -7.31 3.88 -6.88
N THR A 69 -7.67 2.63 -7.21
CA THR A 69 -8.42 2.34 -8.43
C THR A 69 -9.85 2.84 -8.36
N LEU A 70 -10.52 2.68 -7.21
CA LEU A 70 -11.87 3.20 -6.99
C LEU A 70 -11.91 4.72 -7.12
N GLY A 71 -10.98 5.43 -6.46
CA GLY A 71 -10.91 6.89 -6.52
C GLY A 71 -10.66 7.41 -7.95
N VAL A 72 -9.74 6.79 -8.70
CA VAL A 72 -9.51 7.15 -10.11
C VAL A 72 -10.72 6.82 -10.98
N ARG A 73 -11.38 5.67 -10.77
CA ARG A 73 -12.57 5.26 -11.50
C ARG A 73 -13.73 6.22 -11.28
N GLU A 74 -14.06 6.54 -10.03
CA GLU A 74 -15.15 7.47 -9.70
C GLU A 74 -14.91 8.84 -10.31
N ARG A 75 -13.69 9.37 -10.19
CA ARG A 75 -13.35 10.66 -10.79
C ARG A 75 -13.35 10.64 -12.31
N HIS A 76 -12.94 9.52 -12.92
CA HIS A 76 -13.03 9.34 -14.36
C HIS A 76 -14.47 9.29 -14.86
N LEU A 77 -15.38 8.61 -14.15
CA LEU A 77 -16.80 8.58 -14.50
C LEU A 77 -17.44 9.97 -14.48
N LEU A 78 -16.96 10.86 -13.61
CA LEU A 78 -17.40 12.26 -13.54
C LEU A 78 -16.78 13.13 -14.63
N ALA A 79 -15.48 12.95 -14.93
CA ALA A 79 -14.75 13.76 -15.88
C ALA A 79 -14.97 13.36 -17.35
N GLY A 80 -15.35 12.10 -17.60
CA GLY A 80 -15.41 11.52 -18.95
C GLY A 80 -14.02 11.36 -19.60
N GLY A 81 -14.01 11.15 -20.92
CA GLY A 81 -12.78 11.05 -21.73
C GLY A 81 -12.24 9.62 -21.89
N PRO A 82 -10.99 9.48 -22.36
CA PRO A 82 -10.39 8.17 -22.59
C PRO A 82 -10.11 7.43 -21.26
N PRO A 83 -10.14 6.09 -21.26
CA PRO A 83 -9.99 5.30 -20.04
C PRO A 83 -8.64 5.55 -19.34
N PRO A 84 -8.60 5.54 -18.00
CA PRO A 84 -7.36 5.70 -17.24
C PRO A 84 -6.41 4.53 -17.51
N GLU A 85 -5.09 4.77 -17.37
CA GLU A 85 -4.12 3.69 -17.52
C GLU A 85 -4.28 2.70 -16.36
N PRO A 86 -4.44 1.39 -16.62
CA PRO A 86 -4.66 0.41 -15.56
C PRO A 86 -3.43 0.24 -14.67
N LEU A 87 -3.67 -0.06 -13.39
CA LEU A 87 -2.61 -0.51 -12.48
C LEU A 87 -2.07 -1.86 -12.94
N ARG A 88 -0.76 -1.90 -13.23
CA ARG A 88 -0.08 -3.12 -13.68
C ARG A 88 0.43 -3.90 -12.49
N LEU A 89 -0.29 -4.96 -12.08
CA LEU A 89 0.11 -5.84 -10.96
C LEU A 89 1.53 -6.39 -11.11
N ARG A 90 1.94 -6.70 -12.35
CA ARG A 90 3.32 -7.14 -12.65
C ARG A 90 4.37 -6.13 -12.17
N ARG A 91 4.12 -4.82 -12.29
CA ARG A 91 5.06 -3.79 -11.80
C ARG A 91 5.14 -3.76 -10.27
N ILE A 92 4.03 -4.03 -9.59
CA ILE A 92 3.99 -4.15 -8.13
C ILE A 92 4.82 -5.35 -7.71
N ALA A 93 4.56 -6.51 -8.32
CA ALA A 93 5.28 -7.75 -8.06
C ALA A 93 6.80 -7.60 -8.31
N PHE A 94 7.22 -7.01 -9.44
CA PHE A 94 8.65 -6.77 -9.70
C PHE A 94 9.27 -5.80 -8.69
N ALA A 95 8.56 -4.73 -8.30
CA ALA A 95 9.07 -3.81 -7.29
C ALA A 95 9.21 -4.49 -5.93
N PHE A 96 8.24 -5.30 -5.52
CA PHE A 96 8.31 -6.13 -4.32
C PHE A 96 9.50 -7.10 -4.37
N LEU A 97 9.61 -7.88 -5.45
CA LEU A 97 10.67 -8.88 -5.63
C LEU A 97 12.07 -8.26 -5.71
N ALA A 98 12.19 -6.98 -6.08
CA ALA A 98 13.47 -6.27 -6.02
C ALA A 98 13.72 -5.66 -4.63
N LEU A 99 12.70 -5.06 -4.02
CA LEU A 99 12.82 -4.35 -2.74
C LEU A 99 13.05 -5.30 -1.57
N TRP A 100 12.37 -6.45 -1.55
CA TRP A 100 12.50 -7.43 -0.47
C TRP A 100 13.94 -7.94 -0.30
N PRO A 101 14.59 -8.55 -1.31
CA PRO A 101 15.97 -9.02 -1.14
C PRO A 101 16.95 -7.86 -0.90
N ALA A 102 16.74 -6.70 -1.52
CA ALA A 102 17.56 -5.52 -1.25
C ALA A 102 17.46 -5.07 0.21
N SER A 103 16.26 -5.07 0.78
CA SER A 103 16.03 -4.73 2.19
C SER A 103 16.62 -5.77 3.15
N CYS A 104 16.54 -7.06 2.82
CA CYS A 104 17.19 -8.13 3.59
C CYS A 104 18.72 -7.95 3.62
N LEU A 105 19.33 -7.68 2.45
CA LEU A 105 20.77 -7.45 2.37
C LEU A 105 21.19 -6.19 3.12
N ALA A 106 20.42 -5.10 2.98
CA ALA A 106 20.68 -3.84 3.68
C ALA A 106 20.55 -4.00 5.20
N PHE A 107 19.51 -4.69 5.67
CA PHE A 107 19.32 -5.03 7.07
C PHE A 107 20.52 -5.82 7.62
N ALA A 108 20.89 -6.93 6.96
CA ALA A 108 22.01 -7.77 7.38
C ALA A 108 23.34 -6.99 7.41
N SER A 109 23.57 -6.12 6.43
CA SER A 109 24.77 -5.29 6.36
C SER A 109 24.84 -4.27 7.50
N ILE A 110 23.71 -3.60 7.79
CA ILE A 110 23.62 -2.61 8.88
C ILE A 110 23.82 -3.30 10.23
N GLU A 111 23.12 -4.40 10.50
CA GLU A 111 23.27 -5.13 11.77
C GLU A 111 24.69 -5.68 11.95
N SER A 112 25.28 -6.22 10.88
CA SER A 112 26.66 -6.70 10.92
C SER A 112 27.66 -5.59 11.23
N TYR A 113 27.44 -4.40 10.67
CA TYR A 113 28.25 -3.23 10.96
C TYR A 113 28.08 -2.79 12.42
N LEU A 114 26.86 -2.78 12.94
CA LEU A 114 26.59 -2.44 14.34
C LEU A 114 27.24 -3.44 15.31
N HIS A 115 27.14 -4.74 15.04
CA HIS A 115 27.78 -5.80 15.82
C HIS A 115 29.31 -5.68 15.79
N TRP A 116 29.89 -5.40 14.62
CA TRP A 116 31.33 -5.16 14.51
C TRP A 116 31.76 -3.95 15.33
N ARG A 117 31.02 -2.84 15.26
CA ARG A 117 31.26 -1.63 16.06
C ARG A 117 31.10 -1.87 17.57
N ALA A 118 30.28 -2.83 17.96
CA ALA A 118 30.07 -3.24 19.35
C ALA A 118 31.11 -4.28 19.84
N GLY A 119 32.07 -4.69 19.00
CA GLY A 119 33.08 -5.70 19.36
C GLY A 119 32.57 -7.15 19.32
N LEU A 120 31.36 -7.39 18.81
CA LEU A 120 30.77 -8.74 18.68
C LEU A 120 31.24 -9.45 17.40
N GLY A 121 31.90 -8.74 16.49
CA GLY A 121 32.37 -9.27 15.21
C GLY A 121 31.36 -9.15 14.07
N PHE A 122 31.80 -9.48 12.85
CA PHE A 122 30.99 -9.41 11.65
C PHE A 122 30.21 -10.72 11.43
N HIS A 123 28.89 -10.62 11.34
CA HIS A 123 27.99 -11.79 11.25
C HIS A 123 27.37 -11.98 9.86
N GLY A 124 27.40 -10.95 9.01
CA GLY A 124 26.82 -10.98 7.66
C GLY A 124 25.35 -11.39 7.67
N ILE A 125 25.02 -12.40 6.86
CA ILE A 125 23.66 -12.96 6.77
C ILE A 125 23.19 -13.66 8.04
N HIS A 126 24.09 -14.03 8.96
CA HIS A 126 23.68 -14.60 10.26
C HIS A 126 22.91 -13.60 11.12
N CYS A 127 23.08 -12.28 10.90
CA CYS A 127 22.22 -11.27 11.52
C CYS A 127 20.76 -11.38 11.07
N LEU A 128 20.45 -12.04 9.96
CA LEU A 128 19.09 -12.20 9.46
C LEU A 128 18.47 -13.55 9.83
N LEU A 129 19.31 -14.58 9.98
CA LEU A 129 18.90 -15.96 10.26
C LEU A 129 19.04 -16.36 11.73
N GLY A 130 19.75 -15.55 12.52
CA GLY A 130 19.99 -15.79 13.94
C GLY A 130 18.72 -15.65 14.79
N PRO A 131 18.73 -16.20 16.02
CA PRO A 131 17.56 -16.26 16.89
C PRO A 131 16.97 -14.89 17.24
N VAL A 132 17.83 -13.86 17.33
CA VAL A 132 17.44 -12.48 17.70
C VAL A 132 16.60 -11.81 16.62
N HIS A 133 16.83 -12.15 15.35
CA HIS A 133 16.22 -11.46 14.20
C HIS A 133 15.49 -12.43 13.26
N ARG A 134 15.14 -13.63 13.74
CA ARG A 134 14.46 -14.65 12.93
C ARG A 134 13.16 -14.15 12.29
N ASP A 135 12.48 -13.21 12.94
CA ASP A 135 11.25 -12.59 12.46
C ASP A 135 11.48 -11.46 11.43
N ALA A 136 12.73 -11.02 11.21
CA ALA A 136 13.04 -9.92 10.30
C ALA A 136 12.72 -10.24 8.84
N ILE A 137 12.96 -11.47 8.36
CA ILE A 137 12.67 -11.86 6.98
C ILE A 137 11.18 -11.66 6.62
N PRO A 138 10.22 -12.25 7.36
CA PRO A 138 8.81 -12.06 7.04
C PRO A 138 8.34 -10.61 7.24
N LEU A 139 8.87 -9.88 8.22
CA LEU A 139 8.55 -8.46 8.41
C LEU A 139 9.03 -7.61 7.23
N LEU A 140 10.26 -7.81 6.76
CA LEU A 140 10.81 -7.11 5.60
C LEU A 140 10.05 -7.45 4.32
N ALA A 141 9.60 -8.71 4.16
CA ALA A 141 8.73 -9.11 3.06
C ALA A 141 7.40 -8.36 3.11
N ALA A 142 6.72 -8.38 4.26
CA ALA A 142 5.45 -7.71 4.50
C ALA A 142 5.55 -6.19 4.20
N LEU A 143 6.55 -5.51 4.77
CA LEU A 143 6.79 -4.09 4.56
C LEU A 143 7.15 -3.77 3.09
N SER A 144 7.95 -4.60 2.43
CA SER A 144 8.28 -4.42 1.02
C SER A 144 7.06 -4.54 0.11
N LEU A 145 6.15 -5.47 0.42
CA LEU A 145 4.89 -5.63 -0.31
C LEU A 145 4.03 -4.37 -0.17
N VAL A 146 3.80 -3.91 1.07
CA VAL A 146 3.03 -2.68 1.34
C VAL A 146 3.66 -1.48 0.66
N ALA A 147 4.97 -1.29 0.76
CA ALA A 147 5.68 -0.18 0.13
C ALA A 147 5.57 -0.22 -1.40
N SER A 148 5.67 -1.39 -2.03
CA SER A 148 5.52 -1.54 -3.48
C SER A 148 4.10 -1.20 -3.95
N ALA A 149 3.08 -1.61 -3.19
CA ALA A 149 1.67 -1.32 -3.45
C ALA A 149 1.37 0.18 -3.27
N ALA A 150 1.84 0.78 -2.17
CA ALA A 150 1.72 2.21 -1.91
C ALA A 150 2.38 3.05 -3.01
N ALA A 151 3.59 2.69 -3.44
CA ALA A 151 4.28 3.36 -4.54
C ALA A 151 3.52 3.25 -5.86
N ALA A 152 2.85 2.12 -6.13
CA ALA A 152 2.02 1.95 -7.31
C ALA A 152 0.72 2.77 -7.24
N ALA A 153 0.04 2.75 -6.09
CA ALA A 153 -1.14 3.58 -5.82
C ALA A 153 -0.83 5.07 -5.99
N ALA A 154 0.25 5.57 -5.38
CA ALA A 154 0.68 6.96 -5.50
C ALA A 154 1.01 7.36 -6.95
N ARG A 155 1.66 6.47 -7.72
CA ARG A 155 1.90 6.70 -9.15
C ARG A 155 0.61 6.75 -9.96
N HIS A 156 -0.38 5.91 -9.65
CA HIS A 156 -1.66 5.89 -10.33
C HIS A 156 -2.48 7.16 -10.05
N VAL A 157 -2.56 7.56 -8.78
CA VAL A 157 -3.25 8.81 -8.39
C VAL A 157 -2.54 10.03 -8.99
N SER A 158 -1.21 10.12 -8.89
CA SER A 158 -0.46 11.26 -9.41
C SER A 158 -0.45 11.35 -10.95
N SER A 159 -0.56 10.21 -11.67
CA SER A 159 -0.69 10.25 -13.13
C SER A 159 -2.07 10.77 -13.53
N TRP A 160 -3.12 10.44 -12.77
CA TRP A 160 -4.45 11.02 -12.97
C TRP A 160 -4.48 12.52 -12.65
N LEU A 161 -3.94 12.93 -11.49
CA LEU A 161 -3.87 14.33 -11.09
C LEU A 161 -3.16 15.21 -12.12
N ARG A 162 -2.05 14.72 -12.69
CA ARG A 162 -1.34 15.43 -13.76
C ARG A 162 -2.22 15.69 -14.98
N ARG A 163 -2.99 14.69 -15.43
CA ARG A 163 -3.95 14.88 -16.53
C ARG A 163 -4.99 15.94 -16.18
N THR A 164 -5.50 15.93 -14.95
CA THR A 164 -6.46 16.93 -14.49
C THR A 164 -5.87 18.34 -14.51
N PHE A 165 -4.65 18.52 -14.01
CA PHE A 165 -3.95 19.81 -14.08
C PHE A 165 -3.65 20.25 -15.52
N GLU A 166 -3.27 19.32 -16.39
CA GLU A 166 -3.08 19.60 -17.82
C GLU A 166 -4.38 20.03 -18.51
N ALA A 167 -5.51 19.39 -18.19
CA ALA A 167 -6.82 19.77 -18.73
C ALA A 167 -7.29 21.15 -18.22
N LEU A 168 -7.01 21.46 -16.94
CA LEU A 168 -7.28 22.78 -16.35
C LEU A 168 -6.41 23.87 -16.98
N THR A 169 -5.11 23.63 -17.13
CA THR A 169 -4.16 24.59 -17.72
C THR A 169 -4.39 24.82 -19.21
N ARG A 170 -4.88 23.82 -19.96
CA ARG A 170 -5.29 23.95 -21.36
C ARG A 170 -6.65 24.64 -21.56
N GLY A 171 -7.36 24.98 -20.49
CA GLY A 171 -8.70 25.57 -20.57
C GLY A 171 -9.79 24.62 -21.11
N GLU A 172 -9.49 23.33 -21.24
CA GLU A 172 -10.43 22.30 -21.70
C GLU A 172 -11.48 21.97 -20.64
N ALA A 173 -11.17 22.18 -19.36
CA ALA A 173 -12.10 22.03 -18.26
C ALA A 173 -13.35 22.92 -18.37
N ALA A 174 -13.28 24.05 -19.08
CA ALA A 174 -14.42 24.94 -19.32
C ALA A 174 -15.32 24.48 -20.48
N ARG A 175 -14.85 23.58 -21.37
CA ARG A 175 -15.59 23.14 -22.56
C ARG A 175 -16.39 21.84 -22.36
N GLY A 176 -16.17 21.15 -21.24
CA GLY A 176 -16.67 19.78 -21.00
C GLY A 176 -17.80 19.65 -19.99
N LEU A 177 -18.35 20.74 -19.45
CA LEU A 177 -19.64 20.68 -18.74
C LEU A 177 -20.73 20.85 -19.80
N PRO A 178 -21.41 19.78 -20.25
CA PRO A 178 -22.77 19.95 -20.72
C PRO A 178 -23.58 20.34 -19.47
N LEU A 179 -23.54 21.62 -19.10
CA LEU A 179 -24.67 22.25 -18.48
C LEU A 179 -25.79 22.17 -19.51
N ARG A 180 -26.42 21.01 -19.59
CA ARG A 180 -27.76 20.89 -20.14
C ARG A 180 -28.65 21.53 -19.08
N LEU A 181 -28.56 22.86 -19.01
CA LEU A 181 -29.58 23.71 -18.45
C LEU A 181 -30.79 23.43 -19.33
N VAL A 182 -31.58 22.46 -18.91
CA VAL A 182 -32.97 22.37 -19.36
C VAL A 182 -33.59 23.64 -18.80
N VAL A 183 -33.51 24.72 -19.58
CA VAL A 183 -34.33 25.90 -19.41
C VAL A 183 -35.73 25.41 -19.78
N GLY A 184 -36.35 24.74 -18.80
CA GLY A 184 -37.78 24.59 -18.79
C GLY A 184 -38.33 26.01 -18.78
N THR A 185 -38.94 26.39 -19.90
CA THR A 185 -39.84 27.53 -19.98
C THR A 185 -40.70 27.56 -18.72
N ALA A 186 -40.63 28.69 -18.03
CA ALA A 186 -41.37 28.95 -16.81
C ALA A 186 -42.83 28.53 -16.95
N LEU A 187 -43.25 27.54 -16.18
CA LEU A 187 -44.42 27.60 -15.32
C LEU A 187 -44.39 26.38 -14.38
N GLU A 188 -44.71 26.63 -13.11
CA GLU A 188 -45.09 25.65 -12.09
C GLU A 188 -43.94 25.08 -11.21
N LEU A 189 -43.50 25.90 -10.25
CA LEU A 189 -43.16 25.42 -8.90
C LEU A 189 -44.46 24.83 -8.30
N PRO A 190 -44.56 23.49 -8.07
CA PRO A 190 -44.13 22.94 -6.80
C PRO A 190 -43.74 21.44 -6.90
N LEU A 191 -42.45 21.15 -7.10
CA LEU A 191 -41.95 19.75 -7.05
C LEU A 191 -40.56 19.65 -6.40
N LEU A 192 -40.15 20.71 -5.69
CA LEU A 192 -38.83 20.81 -5.05
C LEU A 192 -38.72 20.01 -3.74
N LEU A 193 -39.78 19.33 -3.30
CA LEU A 193 -39.81 18.55 -2.05
C LEU A 193 -39.85 17.02 -2.25
N LEU A 194 -39.96 16.51 -3.49
CA LEU A 194 -40.14 15.07 -3.76
C LEU A 194 -38.89 14.34 -4.29
N VAL A 195 -37.81 15.05 -4.62
CA VAL A 195 -36.57 14.45 -5.18
C VAL A 195 -35.55 14.08 -4.08
N LEU A 196 -35.95 14.16 -2.81
CA LEU A 196 -35.23 13.54 -1.69
C LEU A 196 -35.53 12.03 -1.55
N ASP A 197 -36.18 11.38 -2.52
CA ASP A 197 -36.33 9.92 -2.55
C ASP A 197 -35.05 9.26 -3.10
N ARG A 198 -34.03 9.16 -2.23
CA ARG A 198 -32.88 8.26 -2.40
C ARG A 198 -33.38 6.81 -2.53
N ARG A 199 -33.74 6.39 -3.74
CA ARG A 199 -33.92 4.96 -4.03
C ARG A 199 -32.58 4.28 -4.25
N SER A 200 -32.18 3.50 -3.24
CA SER A 200 -31.23 2.40 -3.33
C SER A 200 -31.54 1.52 -4.55
N ARG A 201 -30.60 1.40 -5.49
CA ARG A 201 -30.69 0.42 -6.58
C ARG A 201 -30.44 -0.98 -6.01
N GLY A 202 -31.51 -1.73 -5.77
CA GLY A 202 -31.44 -3.19 -5.60
C GLY A 202 -31.11 -3.88 -6.93
N PRO A 203 -30.64 -5.14 -6.90
CA PRO A 203 -30.21 -5.86 -8.10
C PRO A 203 -31.40 -6.25 -9.00
N PRO A 204 -31.19 -6.43 -10.32
CA PRO A 204 -32.26 -6.73 -11.27
C PRO A 204 -32.82 -8.14 -11.06
N ALA A 205 -34.14 -8.29 -11.02
CA ALA A 205 -34.82 -9.58 -10.96
C ALA A 205 -34.69 -10.31 -12.30
N LEU A 206 -34.33 -11.60 -12.26
CA LEU A 206 -34.28 -12.51 -13.39
C LEU A 206 -35.71 -12.79 -13.90
N ALA A 207 -35.99 -12.43 -15.14
CA ALA A 207 -37.22 -12.81 -15.82
C ALA A 207 -37.10 -14.27 -16.30
N VAL A 208 -37.99 -15.14 -15.83
CA VAL A 208 -38.17 -16.50 -16.35
C VAL A 208 -39.22 -16.44 -17.47
N PRO A 209 -38.92 -16.83 -18.71
CA PRO A 209 -39.92 -16.97 -19.76
C PRO A 209 -40.70 -18.29 -19.59
N ARG A 210 -42.02 -18.25 -19.84
CA ARG A 210 -42.87 -19.44 -20.02
C ARG A 210 -42.84 -19.87 -21.48
#